data_AF-A0A969NJQ3-F1
#
_entry.id   AF-A0A969NJQ3-F1
#
_cell.length_a   1.000
_cell.length_b   1.000
_cell.length_c   1.000
_cell.angle_alpha   90.00
_cell.angle_beta   90.00
_cell.angle_gamma   90.00
#
_symmetry.space_group_name_H-M   'P 1'
#
loop_
_entity.id
_entity.type
_entity.pdbx_description
1 polymer ?
#
loop_
_entity_poly.entity_id
_entity_poly.type
_entity_poly.pdbx_seq_one_letter_code
_entity_poly.pdbx_strand_id
1 'polypeptide(L)'
;MSTGEFTLDNGTPTSFSIDERGNFDSALSQTDLASREHTTAIAISDLAGNQTSQTINFSVTPDFVLGPDSTEGWGAKTRDSVILGERDSYLVETAIPIELGQSLGSRTLRFDIEPSFDESDVTSFLNDQLLIYLIEPTNPSQTLLDNGTPGTPIFTLAGESASFRAGLVRYDGTTVEVDLTSLADKTSGLLKFQLLNPDPDTGSFVKVSNVTNRLVGK
;
A
#
# COMPACT_ATOMS: atom_id res chain seq x y z
N MET A 1 -0.01 -33.87 -3.86
CA MET A 1 -0.26 -32.43 -3.67
C MET A 1 -0.58 -32.23 -2.20
N SER A 2 0.12 -31.29 -1.55
CA SER A 2 -0.25 -30.87 -0.20
C SER A 2 -1.53 -30.04 -0.26
N THR A 3 -2.34 -30.13 0.78
CA THR A 3 -3.62 -29.40 0.86
C THR A 3 -3.60 -28.54 2.11
N GLY A 4 -4.20 -27.36 2.00
CA GLY A 4 -4.49 -26.52 3.14
C GLY A 4 -5.99 -26.36 3.34
N GLU A 5 -6.37 -25.90 4.53
CA GLU A 5 -7.71 -25.48 4.86
C GLU A 5 -7.65 -24.13 5.56
N PHE A 6 -8.62 -23.26 5.31
CA PHE A 6 -8.81 -22.07 6.13
C PHE A 6 -10.23 -22.01 6.68
N THR A 7 -10.39 -21.36 7.83
CA THR A 7 -11.69 -21.06 8.44
C THR A 7 -11.80 -19.57 8.67
N LEU A 8 -12.83 -18.93 8.11
CA LEU A 8 -13.12 -17.52 8.32
C LEU A 8 -14.17 -17.37 9.43
N ASP A 9 -13.88 -16.58 10.46
CA ASP A 9 -14.75 -16.30 11.61
C ASP A 9 -15.32 -17.56 12.30
N ASN A 10 -14.51 -18.62 12.39
CA ASN A 10 -14.92 -19.95 12.86
C ASN A 10 -16.06 -20.59 12.04
N GLY A 11 -16.20 -20.19 10.77
CA GLY A 11 -17.13 -20.78 9.81
C GLY A 11 -16.66 -22.15 9.32
N THR A 12 -17.30 -22.62 8.25
CA THR A 12 -16.98 -23.91 7.62
C THR A 12 -15.56 -23.88 7.02
N PRO A 13 -14.72 -24.90 7.29
CA PRO A 13 -13.42 -25.02 6.65
C PRO A 13 -13.54 -25.06 5.12
N THR A 14 -12.69 -24.30 4.45
CA THR A 14 -12.56 -24.28 2.98
C THR A 14 -11.19 -24.80 2.62
N SER A 15 -11.15 -25.87 1.82
CA SER A 15 -9.90 -26.47 1.36
C SER A 15 -9.33 -25.72 0.15
N PHE A 16 -8.00 -25.64 0.06
CA PHE A 16 -7.28 -25.11 -1.07
C PHE A 16 -6.08 -26.00 -1.43
N SER A 17 -5.68 -25.95 -2.69
CA SER A 17 -4.50 -26.66 -3.19
C SER A 17 -3.25 -25.80 -2.98
N ILE A 18 -2.14 -26.47 -2.68
CA ILE A 18 -0.81 -25.86 -2.60
C ILE A 18 -0.01 -26.35 -3.80
N ASP A 19 0.67 -25.43 -4.48
CA ASP A 19 1.49 -25.75 -5.65
C ASP A 19 2.78 -26.49 -5.27
N GLU A 20 3.57 -26.88 -6.27
CA GLU A 20 4.84 -27.59 -6.07
C GLU A 20 5.94 -26.75 -5.39
N ARG A 21 5.77 -25.43 -5.33
CA ARG A 21 6.68 -24.47 -4.67
C ARG A 21 6.22 -24.08 -3.26
N GLY A 22 5.04 -24.53 -2.83
CA GLY A 22 4.46 -24.21 -1.53
C GLY A 22 3.54 -22.98 -1.52
N ASN A 23 3.21 -22.40 -2.68
CA ASN A 23 2.33 -21.24 -2.78
C ASN A 23 0.86 -21.66 -2.89
N PHE A 24 -0.02 -20.76 -2.50
CA PHE A 24 -1.45 -20.88 -2.73
C PHE A 24 -2.07 -19.49 -2.88
N ASP A 25 -3.13 -19.41 -3.68
CA ASP A 25 -3.99 -18.24 -3.77
C ASP A 25 -5.44 -18.71 -3.71
N SER A 26 -6.16 -18.29 -2.69
CA SER A 26 -7.54 -18.72 -2.46
C SER A 26 -8.35 -17.58 -1.88
N ALA A 27 -9.49 -17.29 -2.50
CA ALA A 27 -10.42 -16.30 -2.01
C ALA A 27 -10.96 -16.71 -0.63
N LEU A 28 -10.77 -15.85 0.37
CA LEU A 28 -11.26 -16.08 1.74
C LEU A 28 -12.80 -16.12 1.83
N SER A 29 -13.49 -15.51 0.87
CA SER A 29 -14.95 -15.48 0.79
C SER A 29 -15.42 -15.32 -0.65
N GLN A 30 -16.61 -15.86 -0.95
CA GLN A 30 -17.30 -15.69 -2.24
C GLN A 30 -18.27 -14.50 -2.22
N THR A 31 -18.43 -13.86 -1.07
CA THR A 31 -19.27 -12.67 -0.87
C THR A 31 -18.50 -11.63 -0.09
N ASP A 32 -18.88 -10.36 -0.24
CA ASP A 32 -18.29 -9.26 0.52
C ASP A 32 -18.35 -9.52 2.03
N LEU A 33 -17.24 -9.22 2.69
CA LEU A 33 -17.14 -9.28 4.13
C LEU A 33 -17.68 -8.00 4.76
N ALA A 34 -18.34 -8.13 5.91
CA ALA A 34 -18.85 -6.99 6.64
C ALA A 34 -17.70 -6.12 7.17
N SER A 35 -17.86 -4.80 7.22
CA SER A 35 -16.82 -3.92 7.78
C SER A 35 -16.67 -4.11 9.30
N ARG A 36 -15.78 -5.02 9.72
CA ARG A 36 -15.40 -5.28 11.12
C ARG A 36 -14.08 -6.04 11.20
N GLU A 37 -13.63 -6.33 12.42
CA GLU A 37 -12.59 -7.33 12.66
C GLU A 37 -13.07 -8.73 12.24
N HIS A 38 -12.20 -9.45 11.57
CA HIS A 38 -12.34 -10.84 11.14
C HIS A 38 -11.13 -11.66 11.61
N THR A 39 -11.32 -12.97 11.69
CA THR A 39 -10.20 -13.89 11.94
C THR A 39 -10.21 -15.00 10.89
N THR A 40 -9.03 -15.36 10.39
CA THR A 40 -8.85 -16.57 9.58
C THR A 40 -7.83 -17.48 10.25
N ALA A 41 -8.19 -18.74 10.45
CA ALA A 41 -7.25 -19.77 10.86
C ALA A 41 -6.92 -20.66 9.67
N ILE A 42 -5.64 -20.67 9.29
CA ILE A 42 -5.10 -21.44 8.18
C ILE A 42 -4.40 -22.67 8.76
N ALA A 43 -4.66 -23.83 8.20
CA ALA A 43 -4.03 -25.09 8.52
C ALA A 43 -3.46 -25.73 7.25
N ILE A 44 -2.22 -26.18 7.30
CA ILE A 44 -1.57 -26.89 6.20
C ILE A 44 -1.13 -28.25 6.70
N SER A 45 -1.44 -29.30 5.92
CA SER A 45 -1.03 -30.67 6.19
C SER A 45 -0.04 -31.15 5.13
N ASP A 46 1.06 -31.75 5.56
CA ASP A 46 1.98 -32.44 4.66
C ASP A 46 1.48 -33.86 4.29
N LEU A 47 2.20 -34.54 3.39
CA LEU A 47 1.86 -35.91 2.95
C LEU A 47 1.98 -36.95 4.07
N ALA A 48 2.72 -36.65 5.14
CA ALA A 48 2.87 -37.52 6.31
C ALA A 48 1.78 -37.25 7.37
N GLY A 49 0.90 -36.26 7.15
CA GLY A 49 -0.18 -35.88 8.06
C GLY A 49 0.27 -34.93 9.17
N ASN A 50 1.46 -34.34 9.10
CA ASN A 50 1.86 -33.30 10.04
C ASN A 50 1.12 -32.01 9.67
N GLN A 51 0.52 -31.37 10.67
CA GLN A 51 -0.26 -30.15 10.49
C GLN A 51 0.42 -28.96 11.19
N THR A 52 0.49 -27.83 10.48
CA THR A 52 0.85 -26.52 11.06
C THR A 52 -0.33 -25.56 10.89
N SER A 53 -0.55 -24.71 11.89
CA SER A 53 -1.64 -23.72 11.83
C SER A 53 -1.19 -22.33 12.22
N GLN A 54 -1.79 -21.33 11.58
CA GLN A 54 -1.59 -19.92 11.86
C GLN A 54 -2.94 -19.21 11.91
N THR A 55 -3.12 -18.33 12.90
CA THR A 55 -4.27 -17.43 12.98
C THR A 55 -3.85 -16.05 12.52
N ILE A 56 -4.64 -15.47 11.61
CA ILE A 56 -4.47 -14.13 11.08
C ILE A 56 -5.72 -13.34 11.43
N ASN A 57 -5.56 -12.26 12.17
CA ASN A 57 -6.63 -11.29 12.42
C ASN A 57 -6.51 -10.16 11.40
N PHE A 58 -7.63 -9.75 10.83
CA PHE A 58 -7.66 -8.66 9.86
C PHE A 58 -8.97 -7.87 9.98
N SER A 59 -8.90 -6.58 9.71
CA SER A 59 -10.09 -5.72 9.68
C SER A 59 -10.53 -5.53 8.23
N VAL A 60 -11.83 -5.65 7.99
CA VAL A 60 -12.44 -5.17 6.75
C VAL A 60 -12.97 -3.77 7.03
N THR A 61 -12.59 -2.82 6.21
CA THR A 61 -13.04 -1.43 6.27
C THR A 61 -13.68 -1.06 4.94
N PRO A 62 -14.58 -0.06 4.89
CA PRO A 62 -15.09 0.48 3.63
C PRO A 62 -13.99 1.19 2.81
N ASP A 63 -12.79 1.34 3.37
CA ASP A 63 -11.64 2.00 2.76
C ASP A 63 -10.81 1.04 1.88
N PHE A 64 -11.51 0.15 1.17
CA PHE A 64 -10.95 -0.72 0.15
C PHE A 64 -11.25 -0.12 -1.23
N VAL A 65 -10.21 0.07 -2.03
CA VAL A 65 -10.30 0.57 -3.40
C VAL A 65 -9.92 -0.59 -4.31
N LEU A 66 -10.87 -1.06 -5.12
CA LEU A 66 -10.53 -1.94 -6.25
C LEU A 66 -9.82 -1.11 -7.31
N GLY A 67 -8.86 -1.71 -8.00
CA GLY A 67 -8.22 -1.14 -9.18
C GLY A 67 -9.24 -0.80 -10.28
N PRO A 68 -8.80 -0.31 -11.44
CA PRO A 68 -9.67 0.01 -12.57
C PRO A 68 -10.64 -1.14 -12.89
N ASP A 69 -11.83 -0.79 -13.38
CA ASP A 69 -12.85 -1.78 -13.77
C ASP A 69 -12.24 -2.92 -14.60
N SER A 70 -12.56 -4.16 -14.24
CA SER A 70 -12.06 -5.39 -14.89
C SER A 70 -10.59 -5.75 -14.61
N THR A 71 -10.01 -5.22 -13.54
CA THR A 71 -8.70 -5.65 -13.01
C THR A 71 -8.83 -6.14 -11.57
N GLU A 72 -7.85 -6.92 -11.12
CA GLU A 72 -7.78 -7.57 -9.81
C GLU A 72 -6.91 -6.81 -8.80
N GLY A 73 -6.26 -5.71 -9.21
CA GLY A 73 -5.46 -4.89 -8.30
C GLY A 73 -6.32 -4.23 -7.24
N TRP A 74 -5.69 -3.89 -6.12
CA TRP A 74 -6.41 -3.46 -4.94
C TRP A 74 -5.56 -2.59 -4.02
N GLY A 75 -6.21 -1.62 -3.39
CA GLY A 75 -5.66 -0.77 -2.35
C GLY A 75 -6.46 -0.88 -1.07
N ALA A 76 -5.79 -1.04 0.06
CA ALA A 76 -6.37 -0.95 1.39
C ALA A 76 -5.70 0.17 2.17
N LYS A 77 -6.44 0.87 3.03
CA LYS A 77 -5.86 1.88 3.93
C LYS A 77 -6.46 1.84 5.32
N THR A 78 -5.65 2.27 6.28
CA THR A 78 -6.10 2.75 7.58
C THR A 78 -5.78 4.24 7.68
N ARG A 79 -5.92 4.83 8.88
CA ARG A 79 -5.49 6.20 9.14
C ARG A 79 -3.97 6.38 8.97
N ASP A 80 -3.19 5.33 9.23
CA ASP A 80 -1.74 5.37 9.40
C ASP A 80 -0.99 4.39 8.49
N SER A 81 -1.68 3.68 7.59
CA SER A 81 -1.09 2.70 6.69
C SER A 81 -1.85 2.57 5.37
N VAL A 82 -1.12 2.14 4.34
CA VAL A 82 -1.64 1.80 3.01
C VAL A 82 -1.00 0.49 2.56
N ILE A 83 -1.77 -0.35 1.89
CA ILE A 83 -1.26 -1.48 1.13
C ILE A 83 -1.81 -1.38 -0.28
N LEU A 84 -0.95 -1.53 -1.27
CA LEU A 84 -1.30 -1.60 -2.69
C LEU A 84 -0.78 -2.93 -3.23
N GLY A 85 -1.63 -3.68 -3.93
CA GLY A 85 -1.24 -4.86 -4.68
C GLY A 85 -1.71 -4.71 -6.13
N GLU A 86 -0.79 -4.84 -7.08
CA GLU A 86 -1.09 -4.56 -8.49
C GLU A 86 -1.96 -5.63 -9.15
N ARG A 87 -1.71 -6.92 -8.86
CA ARG A 87 -2.22 -8.05 -9.66
C ARG A 87 -2.03 -7.81 -11.18
N ASP A 88 -3.11 -7.68 -11.95
CA ASP A 88 -3.11 -7.38 -13.39
C ASP A 88 -3.46 -5.91 -13.68
N SER A 89 -3.52 -5.05 -12.66
CA SER A 89 -3.82 -3.63 -12.81
C SER A 89 -2.59 -2.83 -13.21
N TYR A 90 -2.71 -2.05 -14.29
CA TYR A 90 -1.73 -1.01 -14.64
C TYR A 90 -1.52 0.04 -13.54
N LEU A 91 -2.59 0.38 -12.81
CA LEU A 91 -2.59 1.40 -11.76
C LEU A 91 -3.46 0.94 -10.61
N VAL A 92 -2.92 1.04 -9.40
CA VAL A 92 -3.68 0.94 -8.16
C VAL A 92 -3.41 2.18 -7.32
N GLU A 93 -4.45 2.79 -6.76
CA GLU A 93 -4.29 4.01 -5.98
C GLU A 93 -5.18 4.09 -4.74
N THR A 94 -4.68 4.78 -3.72
CA THR A 94 -5.48 5.19 -2.57
C THR A 94 -4.93 6.48 -1.98
N ALA A 95 -5.63 7.06 -1.00
CA ALA A 95 -5.17 8.27 -0.34
C ALA A 95 -5.57 8.35 1.14
N ILE A 96 -4.67 8.88 1.95
CA ILE A 96 -4.89 9.21 3.36
C ILE A 96 -5.07 10.73 3.50
N PRO A 97 -6.14 11.22 4.18
CA PRO A 97 -6.24 12.62 4.54
C PRO A 97 -5.19 12.99 5.58
N ILE A 98 -4.49 14.09 5.37
CA ILE A 98 -3.50 14.60 6.31
C ILE A 98 -3.84 16.03 6.75
N GLU A 99 -3.70 16.29 8.05
CA GLU A 99 -3.83 17.63 8.60
C GLU A 99 -2.65 18.51 8.16
N LEU A 100 -2.94 19.71 7.67
CA LEU A 100 -1.92 20.70 7.36
C LEU A 100 -2.07 21.90 8.28
N GLY A 101 -1.26 22.91 8.03
CA GLY A 101 -1.36 24.18 8.74
C GLY A 101 -0.71 24.17 10.10
N GLN A 102 -0.16 25.33 10.44
CA GLN A 102 0.44 25.65 11.71
C GLN A 102 0.52 27.16 11.87
N SER A 103 0.26 27.67 13.07
CA SER A 103 0.42 29.11 13.36
C SER A 103 1.88 29.47 13.66
N LEU A 104 2.65 28.53 14.22
CA LEU A 104 4.07 28.65 14.57
C LEU A 104 4.74 27.26 14.50
N GLY A 105 6.07 27.24 14.37
CA GLY A 105 6.86 26.01 14.38
C GLY A 105 7.04 25.38 12.99
N SER A 106 7.38 24.10 12.96
CA SER A 106 7.54 23.30 11.74
C SER A 106 6.66 22.06 11.79
N ARG A 107 6.26 21.55 10.62
CA ARG A 107 5.44 20.33 10.51
C ARG A 107 6.16 19.31 9.63
N THR A 108 6.24 18.08 10.10
CA THR A 108 6.89 16.97 9.39
C THR A 108 5.96 15.79 9.28
N LEU A 109 5.78 15.31 8.05
CA LEU A 109 5.14 14.04 7.75
C LEU A 109 6.23 12.96 7.66
N ARG A 110 5.98 11.80 8.24
CA ARG A 110 6.88 10.64 8.21
C ARG A 110 6.09 9.37 7.94
N PHE A 111 6.63 8.48 7.14
CA PHE A 111 6.08 7.13 6.89
C PHE A 111 7.19 6.19 6.42
N ASP A 112 6.98 4.89 6.62
CA ASP A 112 7.90 3.83 6.22
C ASP A 112 7.35 3.12 4.99
N ILE A 113 8.23 2.72 4.07
CA ILE A 113 7.90 2.03 2.81
C ILE A 113 8.55 0.63 2.84
N GLU A 114 7.73 -0.38 2.59
CA GLU A 114 8.10 -1.78 2.42
C GLU A 114 7.62 -2.21 1.02
N PRO A 115 8.42 -1.99 -0.04
CA PRO A 115 8.09 -2.44 -1.38
C PRO A 115 8.54 -3.90 -1.56
N SER A 116 7.79 -4.63 -2.39
CA SER A 116 8.20 -5.88 -2.99
C SER A 116 7.76 -5.82 -4.42
N PHE A 117 8.65 -5.31 -5.27
CA PHE A 117 8.42 -5.32 -6.71
C PHE A 117 8.74 -6.72 -7.25
N ASP A 118 7.92 -7.21 -8.18
CA ASP A 118 8.29 -8.37 -8.97
C ASP A 118 9.47 -8.00 -9.88
N GLU A 119 10.46 -8.89 -9.93
CA GLU A 119 11.66 -8.74 -10.77
C GLU A 119 11.80 -9.96 -11.70
N SER A 120 10.70 -10.72 -11.89
CA SER A 120 10.73 -11.98 -12.62
C SER A 120 10.97 -11.81 -14.12
N ASP A 121 10.59 -10.68 -14.72
CA ASP A 121 11.02 -10.28 -16.06
C ASP A 121 12.37 -9.53 -16.04
N VAL A 122 13.41 -10.24 -16.46
CA VAL A 122 14.75 -9.65 -16.69
C VAL A 122 14.88 -8.92 -18.04
N THR A 123 13.80 -8.84 -18.83
CA THR A 123 13.79 -8.26 -20.17
C THR A 123 13.11 -6.90 -20.25
N SER A 124 12.24 -6.56 -19.29
CA SER A 124 11.66 -5.23 -19.17
C SER A 124 12.67 -4.21 -18.65
N PHE A 125 12.66 -3.02 -19.26
CA PHE A 125 13.46 -1.87 -18.83
C PHE A 125 12.71 -0.94 -17.87
N LEU A 126 11.40 -1.13 -17.75
CA LEU A 126 10.53 -0.37 -16.87
C LEU A 126 10.29 -1.26 -15.65
N ASN A 127 10.54 -0.72 -14.47
CA ASN A 127 10.17 -1.38 -13.22
C ASN A 127 8.85 -0.80 -12.75
N ASP A 128 8.13 -1.60 -11.96
CA ASP A 128 7.03 -1.11 -11.14
C ASP A 128 7.44 0.05 -10.26
N GLN A 129 6.49 0.98 -10.08
CA GLN A 129 6.76 2.26 -9.46
C GLN A 129 5.74 2.61 -8.39
N LEU A 130 6.23 3.01 -7.24
CA LEU A 130 5.45 3.73 -6.25
C LEU A 130 5.59 5.24 -6.50
N LEU A 131 4.47 5.91 -6.75
CA LEU A 131 4.37 7.37 -6.78
C LEU A 131 3.59 7.86 -5.57
N ILE A 132 4.12 8.88 -4.90
CA ILE A 132 3.47 9.52 -3.75
C ILE A 132 3.29 11.00 -4.05
N TYR A 133 2.06 11.47 -3.91
CA TYR A 133 1.69 12.87 -4.12
C TYR A 133 1.07 13.44 -2.86
N LEU A 134 1.28 14.74 -2.64
CA LEU A 134 0.45 15.52 -1.72
C LEU A 134 -0.41 16.46 -2.55
N ILE A 135 -1.72 16.25 -2.57
CA ILE A 135 -2.67 16.97 -3.44
C ILE A 135 -3.73 17.74 -2.65
N GLU A 136 -4.34 18.72 -3.30
CA GLU A 136 -5.41 19.54 -2.75
C GLU A 136 -6.73 18.73 -2.72
N PRO A 137 -7.37 18.53 -1.54
CA PRO A 137 -8.57 17.70 -1.43
C PRO A 137 -9.74 18.16 -2.30
N THR A 138 -9.85 19.47 -2.53
CA THR A 138 -10.94 20.05 -3.34
C THR A 138 -10.61 20.14 -4.83
N ASN A 139 -9.35 19.90 -5.20
CA ASN A 139 -8.87 19.87 -6.57
C ASN A 139 -7.76 18.81 -6.72
N PRO A 140 -8.10 17.51 -6.82
CA PRO A 140 -7.11 16.43 -6.80
C PRO A 140 -6.09 16.45 -7.95
N SER A 141 -6.33 17.24 -9.01
CA SER A 141 -5.37 17.46 -10.10
C SER A 141 -4.25 18.45 -9.72
N GLN A 142 -4.35 19.10 -8.56
CA GLN A 142 -3.39 20.09 -8.08
C GLN A 142 -2.51 19.50 -6.96
N THR A 143 -1.21 19.45 -7.20
CA THR A 143 -0.21 19.15 -6.18
C THR A 143 -0.02 20.33 -5.23
N LEU A 144 0.05 20.06 -3.93
CA LEU A 144 0.41 21.03 -2.89
C LEU A 144 1.94 21.15 -2.75
N LEU A 145 2.64 20.04 -3.00
CA LEU A 145 4.11 19.97 -3.07
C LEU A 145 4.49 19.12 -4.29
N ASP A 146 5.65 19.41 -4.87
CA ASP A 146 6.16 18.74 -6.07
C ASP A 146 7.68 18.57 -6.05
N ASN A 147 8.21 17.77 -6.97
CA ASN A 147 9.64 17.53 -7.15
C ASN A 147 10.30 18.54 -8.11
N GLY A 148 9.96 19.82 -7.99
CA GLY A 148 10.54 20.92 -8.76
C GLY A 148 9.83 21.22 -10.08
N THR A 149 8.89 20.38 -10.49
CA THR A 149 7.98 20.64 -11.63
C THR A 149 6.53 20.48 -11.16
N PRO A 150 5.64 21.45 -11.41
CA PRO A 150 4.25 21.36 -10.99
C PRO A 150 3.57 20.07 -11.47
N GLY A 151 2.81 19.42 -10.59
CA GLY A 151 2.11 18.17 -10.90
C GLY A 151 2.94 16.90 -10.74
N THR A 152 4.24 16.99 -10.40
CA THR A 152 5.07 15.80 -10.16
C THR A 152 4.85 15.20 -8.76
N PRO A 153 5.10 13.90 -8.57
CA PRO A 153 5.11 13.27 -7.25
C PRO A 153 6.07 13.98 -6.30
N ILE A 154 5.76 13.99 -5.01
CA ILE A 154 6.72 14.42 -3.98
C ILE A 154 7.82 13.38 -3.77
N PHE A 155 7.51 12.10 -4.05
CA PHE A 155 8.42 10.98 -3.94
C PHE A 155 8.06 9.91 -4.96
N THR A 156 9.07 9.33 -5.59
CA THR A 156 8.97 8.18 -6.49
C THR A 156 9.97 7.11 -6.06
N LEU A 157 9.57 5.85 -6.11
CA LEU A 157 10.46 4.70 -5.97
C LEU A 157 10.19 3.71 -7.11
N ALA A 158 11.24 3.36 -7.87
CA ALA A 158 11.18 2.38 -8.96
C ALA A 158 12.34 1.39 -8.78
N GLY A 159 12.04 0.13 -8.47
CA GLY A 159 13.04 -0.79 -7.92
C GLY A 159 13.72 -0.17 -6.69
N GLU A 160 15.05 -0.13 -6.68
CA GLU A 160 15.84 0.52 -5.61
C GLU A 160 16.06 2.04 -5.81
N SER A 161 15.61 2.60 -6.95
CA SER A 161 15.88 3.99 -7.31
C SER A 161 14.80 4.94 -6.80
N ALA A 162 15.15 5.79 -5.84
CA ALA A 162 14.28 6.83 -5.33
C ALA A 162 14.54 8.19 -5.99
N SER A 163 13.48 8.94 -6.30
CA SER A 163 13.54 10.32 -6.81
C SER A 163 12.68 11.23 -5.95
N PHE A 164 13.29 12.31 -5.45
CA PHE A 164 12.65 13.29 -4.57
C PHE A 164 13.47 14.59 -4.49
N ARG A 165 12.86 15.66 -3.99
CA ARG A 165 13.52 16.96 -3.84
C ARG A 165 14.25 17.02 -2.50
N ALA A 166 15.58 16.97 -2.54
CA ALA A 166 16.41 17.15 -1.34
C ALA A 166 16.11 18.48 -0.63
N GLY A 167 16.02 18.44 0.70
CA GLY A 167 15.65 19.59 1.54
C GLY A 167 14.15 19.76 1.75
N LEU A 168 13.32 19.21 0.85
CA LEU A 168 11.88 19.03 1.09
C LEU A 168 11.57 17.63 1.61
N VAL A 169 12.23 16.64 1.01
CA VAL A 169 12.08 15.22 1.34
C VAL A 169 13.43 14.64 1.74
N ARG A 170 13.40 13.73 2.72
CA ARG A 170 14.51 12.86 3.11
C ARG A 170 14.06 11.41 3.00
N TYR A 171 14.92 10.56 2.48
CA TYR A 171 14.71 9.12 2.40
C TYR A 171 16.01 8.40 2.76
N ASP A 172 15.91 7.36 3.59
CA ASP A 172 17.06 6.60 4.08
C ASP A 172 17.12 5.14 3.56
N GLY A 173 16.28 4.81 2.58
CA GLY A 173 16.09 3.45 2.08
C GLY A 173 14.84 2.78 2.64
N THR A 174 14.27 3.29 3.73
CA THR A 174 13.03 2.72 4.31
C THR A 174 12.04 3.80 4.74
N THR A 175 12.49 4.84 5.42
CA THR A 175 11.65 5.91 5.94
C THR A 175 11.70 7.12 5.02
N VAL A 176 10.53 7.67 4.67
CA VAL A 176 10.38 8.97 4.03
C VAL A 176 9.95 10.00 5.06
N GLU A 177 10.60 11.16 5.04
CA GLU A 177 10.20 12.35 5.79
C GLU A 177 9.99 13.52 4.83
N VAL A 178 8.89 14.26 5.02
CA VAL A 178 8.49 15.39 4.20
C VAL A 178 8.31 16.61 5.09
N ASP A 179 8.98 17.71 4.75
CA ASP A 179 8.77 19.01 5.38
C ASP A 179 7.48 19.65 4.83
N LEU A 180 6.49 19.83 5.70
CA LEU A 180 5.20 20.44 5.38
C LEU A 180 5.13 21.90 5.84
N THR A 181 6.25 22.47 6.31
CA THR A 181 6.27 23.79 6.95
C THR A 181 5.83 24.92 6.01
N SER A 182 6.06 24.78 4.72
CA SER A 182 5.62 25.75 3.71
C SER A 182 4.10 25.80 3.50
N LEU A 183 3.35 24.79 3.98
CA LEU A 183 1.90 24.67 3.84
C LEU A 183 1.14 25.22 5.07
N ALA A 184 1.72 26.21 5.76
CA ALA A 184 1.19 26.76 7.01
C ALA A 184 -0.21 27.39 6.85
N ASP A 185 -0.52 27.86 5.64
CA ASP A 185 -1.78 28.50 5.26
C ASP A 185 -2.86 27.52 4.78
N LYS A 186 -2.51 26.24 4.61
CA LYS A 186 -3.45 25.16 4.27
C LYS A 186 -3.97 24.48 5.53
N THR A 187 -5.16 23.90 5.46
CA THR A 187 -5.76 23.16 6.58
C THR A 187 -5.67 21.64 6.44
N SER A 188 -5.67 21.14 5.20
CA SER A 188 -5.67 19.71 4.92
C SER A 188 -5.09 19.40 3.54
N GLY A 189 -4.54 18.20 3.38
CA GLY A 189 -4.11 17.63 2.11
C GLY A 189 -4.55 16.17 1.97
N LEU A 190 -4.47 15.61 0.77
CA LEU A 190 -4.55 14.18 0.56
C LEU A 190 -3.16 13.65 0.19
N LEU A 191 -2.65 12.71 1.00
CA LEU A 191 -1.46 11.94 0.67
C LEU A 191 -1.88 10.76 -0.20
N LYS A 192 -1.70 10.90 -1.51
CA LYS A 192 -2.09 9.92 -2.52
C LYS A 192 -0.92 9.00 -2.84
N PHE A 193 -1.18 7.71 -2.88
CA PHE A 193 -0.25 6.66 -3.24
C PHE A 193 -0.74 5.99 -4.52
N GLN A 194 0.16 5.78 -5.47
CA GLN A 194 -0.10 5.05 -6.70
C GLN A 194 0.97 3.99 -6.89
N LEU A 195 0.56 2.74 -7.14
CA LEU A 195 1.40 1.68 -7.65
C LEU A 195 1.13 1.59 -9.15
N LEU A 196 2.15 1.84 -9.95
CA LEU A 196 2.12 1.72 -11.40
C LEU A 196 2.86 0.47 -11.82
N ASN A 197 2.20 -0.32 -12.66
CA ASN A 197 2.76 -1.46 -13.34
C ASN A 197 2.91 -1.15 -14.84
N PRO A 198 4.08 -0.67 -15.29
CA PRO A 198 4.30 -0.32 -16.68
C PRO A 198 4.63 -1.53 -17.58
N ASP A 199 4.76 -2.73 -17.02
CA ASP A 199 5.17 -3.94 -17.71
C ASP A 199 4.07 -5.04 -17.58
N PRO A 200 4.28 -6.27 -18.06
CA PRO A 200 3.28 -7.34 -17.99
C PRO A 200 3.41 -8.24 -16.76
N ASP A 201 4.37 -8.00 -15.88
CA ASP A 201 4.57 -8.82 -14.69
C ASP A 201 3.43 -8.60 -13.69
N THR A 202 3.27 -9.55 -12.78
CA THR A 202 2.23 -9.49 -11.77
C THR A 202 2.79 -10.01 -10.47
N GLY A 203 2.56 -9.29 -9.38
CA GLY A 203 2.96 -9.75 -8.05
C GLY A 203 3.50 -8.66 -7.16
N SER A 204 3.68 -7.44 -7.69
CA SER A 204 4.15 -6.33 -6.88
C SER A 204 3.16 -5.92 -5.82
N PHE A 205 3.71 -5.70 -4.64
CA PHE A 205 2.99 -5.11 -3.52
C PHE A 205 3.82 -4.02 -2.86
N VAL A 206 3.14 -3.00 -2.36
CA VAL A 206 3.76 -1.96 -1.56
C VAL A 206 2.96 -1.78 -0.30
N LYS A 207 3.64 -1.84 0.84
CA LYS A 207 3.09 -1.44 2.14
C LYS A 207 3.73 -0.13 2.58
N VAL A 208 2.89 0.84 2.91
CA VAL A 208 3.27 2.07 3.61
C VAL A 208 2.72 2.00 5.03
N SER A 209 3.56 2.26 6.02
CA SER A 209 3.15 2.18 7.43
C SER A 209 3.68 3.36 8.23
N ASN A 210 3.26 3.44 9.50
CA ASN A 210 3.71 4.47 10.43
C ASN A 210 3.51 5.91 9.91
N VAL A 211 2.44 6.15 9.16
CA VAL A 211 2.11 7.49 8.65
C VAL A 211 1.79 8.39 9.84
N THR A 212 2.72 9.28 10.14
CA THR A 212 2.68 10.19 11.28
C THR A 212 2.93 11.61 10.82
N ASN A 213 2.18 12.55 11.40
CA ASN A 213 2.24 13.95 11.05
C ASN A 213 2.42 14.76 12.33
N ARG A 214 3.61 15.34 12.49
CA ARG A 214 4.04 15.95 13.74
C ARG A 214 4.24 17.44 13.57
N LEU A 215 3.58 18.21 14.44
CA LEU A 215 3.89 19.60 14.67
C LEU A 215 5.01 19.68 15.72
N VAL A 216 6.11 20.35 15.37
CA VAL A 216 7.18 20.69 16.30
C VAL A 216 7.01 22.16 16.65
N GLY A 217 6.49 22.42 17.85
CA GLY A 217 6.36 23.76 18.40
C GLY A 217 7.73 24.38 18.70
N LYS A 218 7.79 25.71 18.65
CA LYS A 218 8.85 26.48 19.32
C LYS A 218 8.37 26.90 20.71
#